data_AF-A0A087WR90-F1
#
_entry.id   AF-A0A087WR90-F1
#
_cell.length_a   1.000
_cell.length_b   1.000
_cell.length_c   1.000
_cell.angle_alpha   90.00
_cell.angle_beta   90.00
_cell.angle_gamma   90.00
#
_symmetry.space_group_name_H-M   'P 1'
#
loop_
_entity.id
_entity.type
_entity.pdbx_description
1 polymer ?
#
loop_
_entity_poly.entity_id
_entity_poly.type
_entity_poly.pdbx_seq_one_letter_code
_entity_poly.pdbx_strand_id
1 'polypeptide(L)'
;MAELQMLLEEEIPGGRRALFDSYTNLERVADYCENNYIQTVDIHKEKVARREIGILTTNKNTSRTHKIIAPANLERPVRYIRKPIDYTILDDIGHGVKWLLRFKVSTQNMKMGGLPRTTPPTQKPPSPPMSGKGTLGRHSPYRTLEPVRPP
;
A
#
# COMPACT_ATOMS: atom_id res chain seq x y z
N MET A 1 -57.83 -10.24 -66.16
CA MET A 1 -56.48 -10.28 -66.76
C MET A 1 -55.39 -9.92 -65.75
N ALA A 2 -55.50 -8.81 -65.01
CA ALA A 2 -54.50 -8.41 -64.00
C ALA A 2 -54.28 -9.45 -62.87
N GLU A 3 -55.35 -10.05 -62.33
CA GLU A 3 -55.22 -11.07 -61.29
C GLU A 3 -54.44 -12.30 -61.76
N LEU A 4 -54.69 -12.74 -62.99
CA LEU A 4 -54.04 -13.94 -63.55
C LEU A 4 -52.56 -13.67 -63.87
N GLN A 5 -52.22 -12.44 -64.24
CA GLN A 5 -50.84 -12.01 -64.43
C GLN A 5 -50.07 -11.96 -63.09
N MET A 6 -50.65 -11.36 -62.06
CA MET A 6 -50.06 -11.33 -60.71
C MET A 6 -49.82 -12.74 -60.16
N LEU A 7 -50.77 -13.65 -60.38
CA LEU A 7 -50.69 -15.01 -59.88
C LEU A 7 -49.59 -15.83 -60.60
N LEU A 8 -49.44 -15.67 -61.92
CA LEU A 8 -48.42 -16.36 -62.71
C LEU A 8 -47.01 -15.77 -62.57
N GLU A 9 -46.88 -14.44 -62.47
CA GLU A 9 -45.58 -13.76 -62.47
C GLU A 9 -45.01 -13.58 -61.06
N GLU A 10 -45.86 -13.41 -60.04
CA GLU A 10 -45.41 -13.07 -58.68
C GLU A 10 -45.78 -14.13 -57.65
N GLU A 11 -47.06 -14.46 -57.49
CA GLU A 11 -47.50 -15.29 -56.35
C GLU A 11 -47.04 -16.75 -56.47
N ILE A 12 -47.22 -17.40 -57.63
CA ILE A 12 -46.77 -18.79 -57.81
C ILE A 12 -45.24 -18.89 -57.73
N PRO A 13 -44.44 -18.08 -58.46
CA PRO A 13 -42.98 -18.14 -58.35
C PRO A 13 -42.48 -17.73 -56.97
N GLY A 14 -43.14 -16.77 -56.31
CA GLY A 14 -42.86 -16.36 -54.94
C GLY A 14 -43.11 -17.49 -53.94
N GLY A 15 -44.27 -18.15 -54.03
CA GLY A 15 -44.61 -19.30 -53.19
C GLY A 15 -43.66 -20.48 -53.40
N ARG A 16 -43.25 -20.75 -54.65
CA ARG A 16 -42.24 -21.78 -54.95
C ARG A 16 -40.88 -21.46 -54.35
N ARG A 17 -40.42 -20.20 -54.41
CA ARG A 17 -39.18 -19.76 -53.76
C ARG A 17 -39.28 -19.88 -52.25
N ALA A 18 -40.38 -19.42 -51.65
CA ALA A 18 -40.61 -19.54 -50.21
C ALA A 18 -40.62 -21.00 -49.73
N LEU A 19 -41.18 -21.92 -50.53
CA LEU A 19 -41.12 -23.36 -50.24
C LEU A 19 -39.69 -23.90 -50.30
N PHE A 20 -38.89 -23.47 -51.28
CA PHE A 20 -37.48 -23.86 -51.38
C PHE A 20 -36.65 -23.28 -50.23
N ASP A 21 -36.84 -22.02 -49.89
CA ASP A 21 -36.19 -21.38 -48.75
C ASP A 21 -36.57 -22.09 -47.45
N SER A 22 -37.85 -22.43 -47.28
CA SER A 22 -38.34 -23.20 -46.14
C SER A 22 -37.65 -24.57 -46.04
N TYR A 23 -37.49 -25.29 -47.16
CA TYR A 23 -36.74 -26.54 -47.19
C TYR A 23 -35.31 -26.37 -46.68
N THR A 24 -34.54 -25.41 -47.20
CA THR A 24 -33.16 -25.19 -46.75
C THR A 24 -33.07 -24.68 -45.30
N ASN A 25 -34.06 -23.91 -44.86
CA ASN A 25 -34.11 -23.41 -43.48
C ASN A 25 -34.40 -24.54 -42.51
N LEU A 26 -35.30 -25.47 -42.86
CA LEU A 26 -35.62 -26.63 -42.02
C LEU A 26 -34.41 -27.55 -41.85
N GLU A 27 -33.59 -27.72 -42.89
CA GLU A 27 -32.32 -28.45 -42.81
C GLU A 27 -31.38 -27.80 -41.78
N ARG A 28 -31.16 -26.48 -41.87
CA ARG A 28 -30.34 -25.76 -40.87
C ARG A 28 -30.91 -25.81 -39.46
N VAL A 29 -32.23 -25.78 -39.32
CA VAL A 29 -32.91 -25.89 -38.01
C VAL A 29 -32.72 -27.29 -37.42
N ALA A 30 -32.78 -28.34 -38.24
CA ALA A 30 -32.50 -29.70 -37.79
C ALA A 30 -31.07 -29.82 -37.24
N ASP A 31 -30.08 -29.36 -38.00
CA ASP A 31 -28.68 -29.33 -37.58
C ASP A 31 -28.50 -28.53 -36.29
N TYR A 32 -29.14 -27.35 -36.21
CA TYR A 32 -29.09 -26.51 -35.02
C TYR A 32 -29.65 -27.23 -33.79
N CYS A 33 -30.81 -27.88 -33.92
CA CYS A 33 -31.46 -28.59 -32.82
C CYS A 33 -30.60 -29.75 -32.30
N GLU A 34 -29.99 -30.53 -33.19
CA GLU A 34 -29.10 -31.62 -32.81
C GLU A 34 -27.85 -31.09 -32.08
N ASN A 35 -27.17 -30.11 -32.67
CA ASN A 35 -25.98 -29.51 -32.09
C ASN A 35 -26.27 -28.84 -30.74
N ASN A 36 -27.39 -28.13 -30.64
CA ASN A 36 -27.81 -27.48 -29.40
C ASN A 36 -28.10 -28.49 -28.31
N TYR A 37 -28.76 -29.60 -28.63
CA TYR A 37 -29.07 -30.66 -27.68
C TYR A 37 -27.80 -31.29 -27.12
N ILE A 38 -26.87 -31.71 -27.99
CA ILE A 38 -25.60 -32.32 -27.60
C ILE A 38 -24.79 -31.35 -26.71
N GLN A 39 -24.60 -30.11 -27.17
CA GLN A 39 -23.85 -29.11 -26.41
C GLN A 39 -24.48 -28.82 -25.04
N THR A 40 -25.82 -28.78 -24.96
CA THR A 40 -26.53 -28.54 -23.70
C THR A 40 -26.28 -29.68 -22.71
N VAL A 41 -26.27 -30.92 -23.20
CA VAL A 41 -25.95 -32.10 -22.38
C VAL A 41 -24.49 -32.02 -21.91
N ASP A 42 -23.53 -31.73 -22.78
CA ASP A 42 -22.11 -31.64 -22.42
C ASP A 42 -21.86 -30.53 -21.39
N ILE A 43 -22.46 -29.35 -21.58
CA ILE A 43 -22.41 -28.25 -20.63
C ILE A 43 -23.01 -28.68 -19.28
N HIS A 44 -24.13 -29.40 -19.29
CA HIS A 44 -24.74 -29.89 -18.07
C HIS A 44 -23.84 -30.90 -17.35
N LYS A 45 -23.27 -31.87 -18.08
CA LYS A 45 -22.36 -32.88 -17.52
C LYS A 45 -21.13 -32.23 -16.88
N GLU A 46 -20.51 -31.28 -17.56
CA GLU A 46 -19.39 -30.51 -17.01
C GLU A 46 -19.79 -29.70 -15.77
N LYS A 47 -20.97 -29.06 -15.78
CA LYS A 47 -21.48 -28.33 -14.62
C LYS A 47 -21.71 -29.24 -13.41
N VAL A 48 -22.25 -30.45 -13.62
CA VAL A 48 -22.43 -31.44 -12.56
C VAL A 48 -21.08 -31.87 -12.00
N ALA A 49 -20.14 -32.24 -12.88
CA ALA A 49 -18.78 -32.64 -12.47
C ALA A 49 -18.07 -31.52 -11.68
N ARG A 50 -18.14 -30.27 -12.16
CA ARG A 50 -17.58 -29.09 -11.46
C ARG A 50 -18.25 -28.84 -10.11
N ARG A 51 -19.55 -29.05 -9.99
CA ARG A 51 -20.28 -28.94 -8.72
C ARG A 51 -19.81 -29.99 -7.72
N GLU A 52 -19.64 -31.24 -8.17
CA GLU A 52 -19.15 -32.33 -7.31
C GLU A 52 -17.73 -32.07 -6.79
N ILE A 53 -16.78 -31.73 -7.68
CA ILE A 53 -15.42 -31.40 -7.23
C ILE A 53 -15.40 -30.11 -6.39
N GLY A 54 -16.28 -29.15 -6.69
CA GLY A 54 -16.40 -27.88 -5.98
C GLY A 54 -16.67 -28.05 -4.47
N ILE A 55 -17.40 -29.09 -4.07
CA ILE A 55 -17.65 -29.42 -2.64
C ILE A 55 -16.34 -29.75 -1.90
N LEU A 56 -15.37 -30.32 -2.60
CA LEU A 56 -14.07 -30.71 -2.03
C LEU A 56 -13.02 -29.59 -2.14
N THR A 57 -13.38 -28.43 -2.67
CA THR A 57 -12.48 -27.29 -2.80
C THR A 57 -12.81 -26.18 -1.81
N THR A 58 -11.79 -25.39 -1.48
CA THR A 58 -11.96 -24.12 -0.76
C THR A 58 -11.02 -23.08 -1.37
N ASN A 59 -11.27 -21.81 -1.09
CA ASN A 59 -10.44 -20.73 -1.60
C ASN A 59 -9.02 -20.84 -1.04
N LYS A 60 -8.02 -20.87 -1.92
CA LYS A 60 -6.62 -20.67 -1.51
C LYS A 60 -6.38 -19.18 -1.34
N ASN A 61 -6.17 -18.75 -0.09
CA ASN A 61 -5.81 -17.37 0.20
C ASN A 61 -4.33 -17.13 -0.12
N THR A 62 -4.02 -17.04 -1.41
CA THR A 62 -2.69 -16.64 -1.88
C THR A 62 -2.66 -15.13 -2.04
N SER A 63 -1.79 -14.46 -1.27
CA SER A 63 -1.54 -13.04 -1.41
C SER A 63 -0.16 -12.83 -2.04
N ARG A 64 -0.05 -11.78 -2.85
CA ARG A 64 1.21 -11.40 -3.49
C ARG A 64 1.76 -10.18 -2.77
N THR A 65 2.99 -10.27 -2.29
CA THR A 65 3.67 -9.17 -1.60
C THR A 65 4.95 -8.78 -2.33
N HIS A 66 5.41 -7.55 -2.11
CA HIS A 66 6.70 -7.10 -2.61
C HIS A 66 7.83 -7.75 -1.80
N LYS A 67 8.97 -8.02 -2.46
CA LYS A 67 10.15 -8.62 -1.81
C LYS A 67 10.70 -7.76 -0.68
N ILE A 68 10.57 -6.44 -0.82
CA ILE A 68 10.98 -5.46 0.19
C ILE A 68 9.81 -4.51 0.37
N ILE A 69 9.37 -4.34 1.60
CA ILE A 69 8.36 -3.36 2.00
C ILE A 69 9.08 -2.40 2.96
N ALA A 70 9.40 -1.20 2.48
CA ALA A 70 10.00 -0.18 3.31
C ALA A 70 8.98 0.30 4.38
N PRO A 71 9.42 0.59 5.61
CA PRO A 71 8.53 1.13 6.62
C PRO A 71 8.02 2.52 6.19
N ALA A 72 6.80 2.87 6.62
CA ALA A 72 6.17 4.15 6.26
C ALA A 72 6.99 5.37 6.72
N ASN A 73 7.63 5.26 7.89
CA ASN A 73 8.52 6.28 8.43
C ASN A 73 9.96 5.76 8.40
N LEU A 74 10.80 6.36 7.55
CA LEU A 74 12.23 6.07 7.51
C LEU A 74 12.92 6.74 8.71
N GLU A 75 13.84 6.02 9.36
CA GLU A 75 14.63 6.55 10.46
C GLU A 75 15.48 7.74 9.99
N ARG A 76 15.44 8.83 10.76
CA ARG A 76 16.18 10.06 10.42
C ARG A 76 17.65 9.90 10.82
N PRO A 77 18.61 10.13 9.90
CA PRO A 77 20.03 10.09 10.26
C PRO A 77 20.35 11.12 11.36
N VAL A 78 20.80 10.65 12.53
CA VAL A 78 21.21 11.51 13.65
C VAL A 78 22.70 11.81 13.55
N ARG A 79 23.06 13.11 13.58
CA ARG A 79 24.46 13.54 13.55
C ARG A 79 25.14 13.23 14.88
N TYR A 80 26.36 12.70 14.82
CA TYR A 80 27.20 12.53 15.99
C TYR A 80 27.49 13.86 16.69
N ILE A 81 27.43 13.86 18.03
CA ILE A 81 27.77 15.00 18.89
C ILE A 81 28.64 14.48 20.03
N ARG A 82 29.82 15.06 20.20
CA ARG A 82 30.70 14.73 21.33
C ARG A 82 30.03 15.17 22.63
N LYS A 83 29.88 14.24 23.56
CA LYS A 83 29.46 14.51 24.94
C LYS A 83 30.59 14.04 25.88
N PRO A 84 31.00 14.85 26.88
CA PRO A 84 31.96 14.39 27.89
C PRO A 84 31.37 13.24 28.70
N ILE A 85 32.21 12.50 29.42
CA ILE A 85 31.73 11.46 30.34
C ILE A 85 30.89 12.13 31.42
N ASP A 86 29.63 11.73 31.53
CA ASP A 86 28.70 12.19 32.55
C ASP A 86 28.48 11.07 33.56
N TYR A 87 29.03 11.23 34.77
CA TYR A 87 28.91 10.25 35.85
C TYR A 87 27.56 10.30 36.58
N THR A 88 26.64 11.21 36.19
CA THR A 88 25.38 11.46 36.89
C THR A 88 24.14 10.94 36.17
N ILE A 89 24.25 10.51 34.90
CA ILE A 89 23.08 10.07 34.08
C ILE A 89 22.34 8.85 34.64
N LEU A 90 22.95 8.12 35.58
CA LEU A 90 22.35 6.95 36.23
C LEU A 90 21.94 7.24 37.69
N ASP A 91 22.20 8.44 38.23
CA ASP A 91 21.94 8.76 39.66
C ASP A 91 20.46 8.70 40.02
N ASP A 92 19.57 8.92 39.05
CA ASP A 92 18.12 8.87 39.27
C ASP A 92 17.54 7.47 39.00
N ILE A 93 18.36 6.51 38.59
CA ILE A 93 17.97 5.11 38.37
C ILE A 93 18.32 4.29 39.62
N GLY A 94 17.29 3.85 40.36
CA GLY A 94 17.46 3.06 41.59
C GLY A 94 17.79 3.94 42.81
N HIS A 95 18.79 3.55 43.61
CA HIS A 95 19.23 4.29 44.80
C HIS A 95 20.57 5.00 44.53
N GLY A 96 20.61 5.87 43.52
CA GLY A 96 21.84 6.53 43.11
C GLY A 96 22.42 7.45 44.20
N VAL A 97 23.74 7.61 44.17
CA VAL A 97 24.48 8.39 45.17
C VAL A 97 25.19 9.55 44.46
N LYS A 98 24.66 10.75 44.65
CA LYS A 98 25.26 11.96 44.07
C LYS A 98 26.64 12.19 44.69
N TRP A 99 27.67 12.26 43.86
CA TRP A 99 29.07 12.43 44.29
C TRP A 99 29.25 13.66 45.20
N LEU A 100 28.56 14.76 44.90
CA LEU A 100 28.56 15.97 45.72
C LEU A 100 27.91 15.77 47.10
N LEU A 101 26.95 14.85 47.21
CA LEU A 101 26.31 14.47 48.48
C LEU A 101 27.23 13.58 49.33
N ARG A 102 28.10 12.77 48.71
CA ARG A 102 29.07 11.92 49.42
C ARG A 102 30.14 12.76 50.16
N PHE A 103 30.50 13.93 49.66
CA PHE A 103 31.40 14.88 50.35
C PHE A 103 30.69 15.81 51.34
N LYS A 104 29.36 15.96 51.25
CA LYS A 104 28.56 16.76 52.21
C LYS A 104 28.00 15.93 53.37
N VAL A 105 28.00 14.59 53.26
CA VAL A 105 27.55 13.65 54.30
C VAL A 105 28.75 13.11 55.11
N SER A 106 29.72 13.98 55.43
CA SER A 106 30.72 13.72 56.50
C SER A 106 30.76 14.87 57.52
N THR A 107 29.67 15.62 57.65
CA THR A 107 29.45 16.58 58.73
C THR A 107 27.97 16.61 59.06
N GLN A 108 27.50 15.56 59.75
CA GLN A 108 26.37 15.78 60.62
C GLN A 108 26.86 16.52 61.88
N ASN A 109 26.15 17.61 62.17
CA ASN A 109 25.90 18.15 63.51
C ASN A 109 26.83 19.27 64.03
N MET A 110 26.52 20.51 63.65
CA MET A 110 26.51 21.65 64.59
C MET A 110 25.30 22.53 64.27
N LYS A 111 24.37 22.54 65.22
CA LYS A 111 23.17 23.36 65.30
C LYS A 111 23.59 24.77 65.67
N MET A 112 23.41 25.76 64.80
CA MET A 112 23.34 27.18 65.17
C MET A 112 22.37 27.92 64.24
N GLY A 113 21.42 28.61 64.86
CA GLY A 113 20.42 29.42 64.18
C GLY A 113 21.00 30.69 63.56
N GLY A 114 20.31 31.18 62.53
CA GLY A 114 20.54 32.46 61.88
C GLY A 114 19.40 32.74 60.90
N LEU A 115 18.83 33.94 61.02
CA LEU A 115 17.56 34.45 60.48
C LEU A 115 17.55 34.68 58.95
N PRO A 116 16.38 35.00 58.33
CA PRO A 116 16.06 34.69 56.94
C PRO A 116 16.45 35.81 55.96
N ARG A 117 15.99 35.66 54.70
CA ARG A 117 16.02 36.60 53.53
C ARG A 117 17.27 36.40 52.64
N THR A 118 17.19 36.32 51.31
CA THR A 118 16.31 36.97 50.33
C THR A 118 16.12 36.09 49.07
N THR A 119 15.01 36.27 48.37
CA THR A 119 14.70 35.69 47.06
C THR A 119 15.67 36.13 45.95
N PRO A 120 15.89 35.32 44.89
CA PRO A 120 16.72 35.71 43.76
C PRO A 120 15.92 36.58 42.75
N PRO A 121 16.50 37.63 42.16
CA PRO A 121 15.87 38.34 41.06
C PRO A 121 15.93 37.50 39.78
N THR A 122 14.78 37.32 39.15
CA THR A 122 14.63 36.76 37.81
C THR A 122 15.17 37.76 36.78
N GLN A 123 16.20 37.39 36.01
CA GLN A 123 16.49 38.04 34.74
C GLN A 123 16.48 36.99 33.63
N LYS A 124 15.48 37.12 32.74
CA LYS A 124 15.38 36.40 31.48
C LYS A 124 16.64 36.67 30.64
N PRO A 125 17.12 35.71 29.83
CA PRO A 125 18.11 35.99 28.80
C PRO A 125 17.48 36.89 27.71
N PRO A 126 18.23 37.83 27.11
CA PRO A 126 17.75 38.55 25.93
C PRO A 126 17.68 37.59 24.72
N SER A 127 16.55 37.62 24.01
CA SER A 127 16.36 36.98 22.69
C SER A 127 17.19 37.69 21.60
N PRO A 128 17.51 37.02 20.47
CA PRO A 128 18.63 37.38 19.59
C PRO A 128 18.30 38.47 18.58
N PRO A 129 19.29 39.21 18.03
CA PRO A 129 19.09 40.02 16.85
C PRO A 129 19.01 39.16 15.57
N MET A 130 18.29 39.72 14.61
CA MET A 130 17.67 39.10 13.45
C MET A 130 18.61 38.69 12.30
N SER A 131 18.07 37.83 11.43
CA SER A 131 18.56 37.44 10.11
C SER A 131 19.11 38.60 9.27
N GLY A 132 20.39 38.52 8.93
CA GLY A 132 21.09 39.37 7.96
C GLY A 132 21.61 38.53 6.78
N LYS A 133 20.93 38.69 5.65
CA LYS A 133 21.20 38.26 4.27
C LYS A 133 22.70 38.25 3.89
N GLY A 134 23.18 37.12 3.35
CA GLY A 134 24.51 36.99 2.75
C GLY A 134 24.57 35.79 1.80
N THR A 135 24.54 36.07 0.50
CA THR A 135 24.75 35.14 -0.61
C THR A 135 26.22 34.73 -0.73
N LEU A 136 26.47 33.47 -1.10
CA LEU A 136 27.58 32.94 -1.95
C LEU A 136 28.15 31.63 -1.40
N GLY A 137 28.36 30.65 -2.30
CA GLY A 137 29.32 29.56 -2.08
C GLY A 137 28.72 28.16 -2.01
N ARG A 138 28.24 27.65 -3.14
CA ARG A 138 27.82 26.25 -3.31
C ARG A 138 29.05 25.35 -3.44
N HIS A 139 29.49 24.70 -2.36
CA HIS A 139 30.36 23.53 -2.42
C HIS A 139 29.86 22.45 -1.46
N SER A 140 29.12 21.47 -2.00
CA SER A 140 28.85 20.19 -1.34
C SER A 140 30.00 19.23 -1.67
N PRO A 141 30.64 18.57 -0.69
CA PRO A 141 31.74 17.64 -0.93
C PRO A 141 31.29 16.24 -1.36
N TYR A 142 29.99 16.00 -1.52
CA TYR A 142 29.48 14.70 -1.97
C TYR A 142 29.24 14.72 -3.48
N ARG A 143 30.31 14.45 -4.23
CA ARG A 143 30.23 14.07 -5.64
C ARG A 143 29.79 12.60 -5.69
N THR A 144 28.52 12.34 -5.96
CA THR A 144 28.05 11.00 -6.34
C THR A 144 28.74 10.60 -7.63
N LEU A 145 29.52 9.51 -7.60
CA LEU A 145 30.13 8.95 -8.81
C LEU A 145 29.06 8.27 -9.66
N GLU A 146 29.07 8.56 -10.96
CA GLU A 146 28.19 7.95 -11.96
C GLU A 146 28.44 6.44 -12.07
N PRO A 147 27.40 5.60 -12.25
CA PRO A 147 27.57 4.16 -12.40
C PRO A 147 28.33 3.80 -13.68
N VAL A 148 29.37 2.96 -13.55
CA VAL A 148 30.11 2.41 -14.70
C VAL A 148 29.21 1.45 -15.46
N ARG A 149 29.09 1.64 -16.77
CA ARG A 149 28.27 0.82 -17.66
C ARG A 149 28.95 -0.53 -17.92
N PRO A 150 28.23 -1.67 -17.83
CA PRO A 150 28.80 -3.00 -18.13
C PRO A 150 29.01 -3.22 -19.65
N PRO A 151 29.87 -4.20 -20.02
CA PRO A 151 30.27 -4.48 -21.41
C PRO A 151 29.13 -4.97 -22.31
#